data_AF-A0A645JBV6-F1
#
_entry.id   AF-A0A645JBV6-F1
#
_cell.length_a   1.000
_cell.length_b   1.000
_cell.length_c   1.000
_cell.angle_alpha   90.00
_cell.angle_beta   90.00
_cell.angle_gamma   90.00
#
_symmetry.space_group_name_H-M   'P 1'
#
loop_
_entity.id
_entity.type
_entity.pdbx_description
1 polymer ?
#
loop_
_entity_poly.entity_id
_entity_poly.type
_entity_poly.pdbx_seq_one_letter_code
_entity_poly.pdbx_strand_id
1 'polypeptide(L)'
;MFLLGALVGTGALMAVSSVRRKRIVTWEVQVFLSVNGGEARFKALIDTGNRLKEPLSGLPVLIAERAVLADILPGNYDECSQGGAAPPGFRQVGYGALGGTGRLNCFQPELSLVDYGNGFLKSPDLWVAVYPGKMPGGVRALAPPIVGAVEPSSTRGRAKLSI
;
A
#
# COMPACT_ATOMS: atom_id res chain seq x y z
N MET A 1 50.40 -8.85 21.46
CA MET A 1 49.14 -8.95 22.23
C MET A 1 48.17 -7.77 21.97
N PHE A 2 48.22 -7.10 20.81
CA PHE A 2 47.29 -6.00 20.47
C PHE A 2 46.41 -6.26 19.23
N LEU A 3 46.79 -7.23 18.38
CA LEU A 3 46.04 -7.58 17.16
C LEU A 3 44.79 -8.44 17.41
N LEU A 4 44.76 -9.25 18.48
CA LEU A 4 43.62 -10.12 18.79
C LEU A 4 42.40 -9.34 19.31
N GLY A 5 42.62 -8.24 20.04
CA GLY A 5 41.53 -7.43 20.62
C GLY A 5 40.73 -6.65 19.57
N ALA A 6 41.38 -6.21 18.48
CA ALA A 6 40.73 -5.46 17.40
C ALA A 6 39.73 -6.33 16.61
N LEU A 7 40.04 -7.61 16.42
CA LEU A 7 39.20 -8.54 15.66
C LEU A 7 37.90 -8.89 16.41
N VAL A 8 37.99 -9.07 17.73
CA VAL A 8 36.83 -9.30 18.61
C VAL A 8 35.95 -8.04 18.69
N GLY A 9 36.56 -6.85 18.81
CA GLY A 9 35.83 -5.58 18.84
C GLY A 9 35.05 -5.31 17.53
N THR A 10 35.65 -5.59 16.38
CA THR A 10 35.00 -5.40 15.07
C THR A 10 33.86 -6.40 14.86
N GLY A 11 34.03 -7.65 15.27
CA GLY A 11 32.99 -8.68 15.20
C GLY A 11 31.78 -8.36 16.07
N ALA A 12 32.01 -7.86 17.29
CA ALA A 12 30.95 -7.41 18.18
C ALA A 12 30.20 -6.18 17.64
N LEU A 13 30.91 -5.22 17.03
CA LEU A 13 30.29 -4.05 16.40
C LEU A 13 29.45 -4.42 15.17
N MET A 14 29.93 -5.34 14.33
CA MET A 14 29.17 -5.89 13.20
C MET A 14 27.94 -6.67 13.67
N ALA A 15 28.03 -7.45 14.74
CA ALA A 15 26.88 -8.14 15.33
C ALA A 15 25.84 -7.16 15.91
N VAL A 16 26.26 -6.11 16.62
CA VAL A 16 25.35 -5.10 17.17
C VAL A 16 24.69 -4.26 16.06
N SER A 17 25.41 -3.96 14.97
CA SER A 17 24.85 -3.24 13.82
C SER A 17 23.84 -4.07 13.00
N SER A 18 24.05 -5.39 12.90
CA SER A 18 23.17 -6.31 12.17
C SER A 18 21.95 -6.76 12.98
N VAL A 19 22.06 -6.78 14.32
CA VAL A 19 20.95 -7.01 15.27
C VAL A 19 20.13 -5.74 15.49
N ARG A 20 20.72 -4.54 15.36
CA ARG A 20 19.98 -3.28 15.22
C ARG A 20 19.52 -3.03 13.77
N ARG A 21 18.99 -4.06 13.10
CA ARG A 21 17.94 -3.84 12.11
C ARG A 21 16.73 -3.33 12.88
N LYS A 22 16.79 -2.03 13.20
CA LYS A 22 15.72 -1.22 13.76
C LYS A 22 14.46 -1.70 13.08
N ARG A 23 13.45 -2.02 13.89
CA ARG A 23 12.07 -2.15 13.43
C ARG A 23 11.75 -0.84 12.71
N ILE A 24 12.06 -0.77 11.42
CA ILE A 24 11.56 0.27 10.54
C ILE A 24 10.06 0.10 10.73
N VAL A 25 9.40 1.13 11.26
CA VAL A 25 7.95 1.22 11.14
C VAL A 25 7.72 1.29 9.65
N THR A 26 7.57 0.12 9.03
CA THR A 26 7.24 0.04 7.61
C THR A 26 5.83 0.55 7.55
N TRP A 27 5.68 1.75 7.02
CA TRP A 27 4.40 2.31 6.55
C TRP A 27 3.85 1.48 5.37
N GLU A 28 4.27 0.23 5.21
CA GLU A 28 3.80 -0.70 4.21
C GLU A 28 2.80 -1.65 4.84
N VAL A 29 1.69 -1.87 4.16
CA VAL A 29 0.65 -2.82 4.55
C VAL A 29 0.42 -3.83 3.44
N GLN A 30 0.00 -5.04 3.80
CA GLN A 30 -0.39 -6.04 2.81
C GLN A 30 -1.86 -5.86 2.48
N VAL A 31 -2.16 -5.59 1.22
CA VAL A 31 -3.53 -5.40 0.71
C VAL A 31 -3.98 -6.68 0.02
N PHE A 32 -5.24 -7.03 0.23
CA PHE A 32 -5.97 -8.06 -0.50
C PHE A 32 -7.23 -7.44 -1.11
N LEU A 33 -7.41 -7.66 -2.41
CA LEU A 33 -8.60 -7.23 -3.15
C LEU A 33 -9.26 -8.42 -3.82
N SER A 34 -10.59 -8.40 -3.90
CA SER A 34 -11.38 -9.34 -4.70
C SER A 34 -12.38 -8.59 -5.60
N VAL A 35 -12.47 -9.02 -6.85
CA VAL A 35 -13.37 -8.47 -7.89
C VAL A 35 -13.77 -9.60 -8.84
N ASN A 36 -15.06 -9.83 -9.07
CA ASN A 36 -15.59 -10.80 -10.03
C ASN A 36 -14.93 -12.19 -9.95
N GLY A 37 -14.57 -12.65 -8.74
CA GLY A 37 -13.89 -13.93 -8.50
C GLY A 37 -12.37 -13.94 -8.73
N GLY A 38 -11.77 -12.85 -9.21
CA GLY A 38 -10.32 -12.64 -9.20
C GLY A 38 -9.82 -12.15 -7.84
N GLU A 39 -8.54 -12.40 -7.54
CA GLU A 39 -7.88 -11.94 -6.32
C GLU A 39 -6.55 -11.25 -6.62
N ALA A 40 -6.25 -10.17 -5.89
CA ALA A 40 -4.94 -9.51 -5.94
C ALA A 40 -4.37 -9.33 -4.54
N ARG A 41 -3.08 -9.65 -4.37
CA ARG A 41 -2.32 -9.46 -3.14
C ARG A 41 -1.06 -8.66 -3.41
N PHE A 42 -0.91 -7.49 -2.77
CA PHE A 42 0.28 -6.64 -2.95
C PHE A 42 0.56 -5.79 -1.72
N LYS A 43 1.81 -5.32 -1.60
CA LYS A 43 2.18 -4.34 -0.59
C LYS A 43 1.83 -2.93 -1.06
N ALA A 44 1.30 -2.12 -0.17
CA ALA A 44 1.02 -0.71 -0.41
C ALA A 44 1.73 0.15 0.64
N LEU A 45 2.39 1.22 0.21
CA LEU A 45 2.90 2.25 1.10
C LEU A 45 1.73 3.17 1.51
N ILE A 46 1.54 3.37 2.80
CA ILE A 46 0.65 4.39 3.34
C ILE A 46 1.23 5.75 2.99
N ASP A 47 0.60 6.44 2.05
CA ASP A 47 0.99 7.75 1.59
C ASP A 47 0.09 8.81 2.23
N THR A 48 0.64 9.52 3.21
CA THR A 48 -0.09 10.61 3.90
C THR A 48 -0.38 11.80 2.98
N GLY A 49 0.32 11.90 1.84
CA GLY A 49 0.07 12.87 0.78
C GLY A 49 -1.04 12.46 -0.18
N ASN A 50 -1.45 11.18 -0.21
CA ASN A 50 -2.51 10.71 -1.09
C ASN A 50 -3.88 11.18 -0.57
N ARG A 51 -4.39 12.24 -1.20
CA ARG A 51 -5.71 12.84 -0.93
C ARG A 51 -6.72 12.60 -2.05
N LEU A 52 -6.44 11.68 -2.96
CA LEU A 52 -7.33 11.36 -4.07
C LEU A 52 -8.67 10.85 -3.55
N LYS A 53 -9.74 11.39 -4.14
CA LYS A 53 -11.12 10.99 -3.87
C LYS A 53 -11.81 10.67 -5.18
N GLU A 54 -12.60 9.61 -5.19
CA GLU A 54 -13.45 9.32 -6.35
C GLU A 54 -14.53 10.41 -6.47
N PRO A 55 -14.76 11.01 -7.66
CA PRO A 55 -15.54 12.24 -7.79
C PRO A 55 -17.01 12.17 -7.38
N LEU A 56 -17.65 11.00 -7.46
CA LEU A 56 -19.08 10.88 -7.17
C LEU A 56 -19.36 10.47 -5.72
N SER A 57 -18.66 9.47 -5.19
CA SER A 57 -18.85 8.96 -3.83
C SER A 57 -18.05 9.74 -2.79
N GLY A 58 -16.99 10.45 -3.20
CA GLY A 58 -16.07 11.11 -2.29
C GLY A 58 -15.18 10.15 -1.47
N LEU A 59 -15.27 8.84 -1.74
CA LEU A 59 -14.47 7.81 -1.08
C LEU A 59 -12.99 7.93 -1.45
N PRO A 60 -12.07 7.57 -0.53
CA PRO A 60 -10.64 7.64 -0.78
C PRO A 60 -10.20 6.67 -1.88
N VAL A 61 -9.08 6.97 -2.53
CA VAL A 61 -8.54 6.15 -3.62
C VAL A 61 -7.19 5.55 -3.24
N LEU A 62 -7.10 4.22 -3.28
CA LEU A 62 -5.85 3.49 -3.32
C LEU A 62 -5.33 3.47 -4.75
N ILE A 63 -4.05 3.79 -4.97
CA ILE A 63 -3.43 3.71 -6.30
C ILE A 63 -2.60 2.44 -6.35
N ALA A 64 -2.73 1.63 -7.39
CA ALA A 64 -1.93 0.43 -7.56
C ALA A 64 -1.47 0.28 -9.02
N GLU A 65 -0.26 -0.23 -9.22
CA GLU A 65 0.24 -0.53 -10.55
C GLU A 65 -0.68 -1.53 -11.28
N ARG A 66 -0.91 -1.29 -12.57
CA ARG A 66 -1.63 -2.20 -13.48
C ARG A 66 -1.15 -3.65 -13.38
N ALA A 67 0.14 -3.85 -13.16
CA ALA A 67 0.76 -5.16 -13.06
C ALA A 67 0.41 -5.95 -11.79
N VAL A 68 0.05 -5.31 -10.66
CA VAL A 68 -0.41 -6.05 -9.45
C VAL A 68 -1.89 -6.39 -9.50
N LEU A 69 -2.64 -5.77 -10.42
CA LEU A 69 -4.09 -5.93 -10.55
C LEU A 69 -4.47 -6.87 -11.71
N ALA A 70 -3.51 -7.55 -12.34
CA ALA A 70 -3.74 -8.30 -13.58
C ALA A 70 -4.85 -9.35 -13.46
N ASP A 71 -4.95 -10.02 -12.31
CA ASP A 71 -5.92 -11.10 -12.08
C ASP A 71 -7.33 -10.59 -11.72
N ILE A 72 -7.48 -9.29 -11.44
CA ILE A 72 -8.77 -8.68 -11.06
C ILE A 72 -9.29 -7.66 -12.08
N LEU A 73 -8.46 -7.28 -13.04
CA LEU A 73 -8.88 -6.43 -14.15
C LEU A 73 -9.53 -7.27 -15.26
N PRO A 74 -10.49 -6.71 -16.00
CA PRO A 74 -11.08 -7.42 -17.13
C PRO A 74 -10.00 -7.72 -18.19
N GLY A 75 -10.11 -8.86 -18.88
CA GLY A 75 -9.09 -9.31 -19.85
C GLY A 75 -8.84 -8.32 -20.99
N ASN A 76 -9.83 -7.51 -21.34
CA ASN A 76 -9.76 -6.44 -22.35
C ASN A 76 -9.49 -5.04 -21.75
N TYR A 77 -9.02 -4.96 -20.51
CA TYR A 77 -8.82 -3.69 -19.81
C TYR A 77 -7.92 -2.72 -20.60
N ASP A 78 -6.80 -3.20 -21.14
CA ASP A 78 -5.82 -2.36 -21.83
C ASP A 78 -6.39 -1.81 -23.15
N GLU A 79 -7.25 -2.58 -23.82
CA GLU A 79 -7.95 -2.17 -25.05
C GLU A 79 -9.02 -1.12 -24.75
N CYS A 80 -9.83 -1.35 -23.71
CA CYS A 80 -10.87 -0.40 -23.29
C CYS A 80 -10.32 0.89 -22.67
N SER A 81 -9.08 0.88 -22.16
CA SER A 81 -8.43 2.04 -21.54
C SER A 81 -7.58 2.86 -22.52
N GLN A 82 -7.50 2.45 -23.80
CA GLN A 82 -6.80 3.22 -24.83
C GLN A 82 -7.34 4.65 -24.93
N GLY A 83 -6.43 5.60 -25.16
CA GLY A 83 -6.77 7.02 -25.21
C GLY A 83 -7.23 7.62 -23.87
N GLY A 84 -7.11 6.88 -22.77
CA GLY A 84 -7.55 7.33 -21.45
C GLY A 84 -9.07 7.26 -21.27
N ALA A 85 -9.77 6.38 -21.99
CA ALA A 85 -11.18 6.08 -21.73
C ALA A 85 -11.33 5.20 -20.48
N ALA A 86 -12.49 5.29 -19.81
CA ALA A 86 -12.84 4.40 -18.70
C ALA A 86 -13.55 3.15 -19.23
N PRO A 87 -13.06 1.92 -18.91
CA PRO A 87 -13.81 0.71 -19.20
C PRO A 87 -15.18 0.68 -18.49
N PRO A 88 -16.13 -0.15 -18.95
CA PRO A 88 -17.40 -0.34 -18.24
C PRO A 88 -17.20 -0.71 -16.76
N GLY A 89 -17.94 -0.05 -15.87
CA GLY A 89 -17.80 -0.23 -14.42
C GLY A 89 -16.65 0.56 -13.77
N PHE A 90 -15.78 1.20 -14.57
CA PHE A 90 -14.75 2.09 -14.08
C PHE A 90 -15.22 3.54 -14.09
N ARG A 91 -14.62 4.34 -13.23
CA ARG A 91 -14.72 5.80 -13.20
C ARG A 91 -13.35 6.41 -13.41
N GLN A 92 -13.30 7.72 -13.52
CA GLN A 92 -12.04 8.44 -13.64
C GLN A 92 -11.82 9.34 -12.45
N VAL A 93 -10.60 9.31 -11.92
CA VAL A 93 -10.12 10.25 -10.91
C VAL A 93 -8.97 11.06 -11.50
N GLY A 94 -9.03 12.38 -11.34
CA GLY A 94 -7.92 13.26 -11.71
C GLY A 94 -6.82 13.19 -10.64
N TYR A 95 -5.56 13.12 -11.05
CA TYR A 95 -4.42 13.22 -10.14
C TYR A 95 -3.50 14.37 -10.55
N GLY A 96 -2.80 14.93 -9.57
CA GLY A 96 -1.85 16.02 -9.78
C GLY A 96 -0.92 16.17 -8.59
N ALA A 97 0.39 16.09 -8.84
CA ALA A 97 1.45 16.32 -7.86
C ALA A 97 2.67 16.94 -8.55
N LEU A 98 3.73 17.25 -7.78
CA LEU A 98 4.98 17.87 -8.27
C LEU A 98 5.69 17.09 -9.42
N GLY A 99 5.24 15.88 -9.75
CA GLY A 99 5.79 15.04 -10.82
C GLY A 99 4.86 14.81 -12.02
N GLY A 100 3.65 15.39 -12.06
CA GLY A 100 2.74 15.26 -13.21
C GLY A 100 1.26 15.42 -12.85
N THR A 101 0.42 15.54 -13.87
CA THR A 101 -1.05 15.60 -13.77
C THR A 101 -1.69 14.68 -14.81
N GLY A 102 -2.90 14.20 -14.54
CA GLY A 102 -3.61 13.34 -15.48
C GLY A 102 -4.88 12.73 -14.89
N ARG A 103 -5.37 11.66 -15.54
CA ARG A 103 -6.55 10.90 -15.11
C ARG A 103 -6.16 9.44 -14.96
N LEU A 104 -6.72 8.78 -13.94
CA LEU A 104 -6.60 7.34 -13.74
C LEU A 104 -7.99 6.72 -13.75
N ASN A 105 -8.10 5.55 -14.36
CA ASN A 105 -9.29 4.74 -14.25
C ASN A 105 -9.31 4.08 -12.87
N CYS A 106 -10.45 4.11 -12.19
CA CYS A 106 -10.64 3.48 -10.91
C CYS A 106 -11.90 2.63 -10.87
N PHE A 107 -11.90 1.60 -10.03
CA PHE A 107 -13.03 0.72 -9.77
C PHE A 107 -13.21 0.53 -8.27
N GLN A 108 -14.40 0.12 -7.86
CA GLN A 108 -14.66 -0.27 -6.47
C GLN A 108 -14.53 -1.79 -6.34
N PRO A 109 -13.64 -2.30 -5.47
CA PRO A 109 -13.55 -3.74 -5.24
C PRO A 109 -14.75 -4.25 -4.46
N GLU A 110 -15.08 -5.53 -4.61
CA GLU A 110 -16.14 -6.19 -3.83
C GLU A 110 -15.69 -6.42 -2.38
N LEU A 111 -14.41 -6.75 -2.21
CA LEU A 111 -13.77 -6.92 -0.91
C LEU A 111 -12.39 -6.28 -0.93
N SER A 112 -12.10 -5.54 0.14
CA SER A 112 -10.78 -4.97 0.40
C SER A 112 -10.39 -5.24 1.85
N LEU A 113 -9.27 -5.93 2.03
CA LEU A 113 -8.70 -6.26 3.32
C LEU A 113 -7.26 -5.73 3.41
N VAL A 114 -6.86 -5.40 4.64
CA VAL A 114 -5.51 -4.92 4.93
C VAL A 114 -4.95 -5.70 6.13
N ASP A 115 -3.73 -6.20 5.99
CA ASP A 115 -2.97 -6.84 7.07
C ASP A 115 -1.79 -5.93 7.46
N TYR A 116 -1.78 -5.56 8.75
CA TYR A 116 -0.77 -4.72 9.41
C TYR A 116 0.31 -5.55 10.12
N GLY A 117 0.34 -6.86 9.89
CA GLY A 117 1.24 -7.83 10.51
C GLY A 117 0.59 -8.74 11.57
N ASN A 118 -0.73 -8.73 11.69
CA ASN A 118 -1.49 -9.50 12.68
C ASN A 118 -2.77 -10.14 12.11
N GLY A 119 -2.85 -10.28 10.79
CA GLY A 119 -3.99 -10.83 10.07
C GLY A 119 -4.80 -9.75 9.35
N PHE A 120 -5.62 -10.20 8.42
CA PHE A 120 -6.43 -9.32 7.58
C PHE A 120 -7.63 -8.72 8.33
N LEU A 121 -7.76 -7.40 8.25
CA LEU A 121 -8.91 -6.63 8.69
C LEU A 121 -9.62 -6.01 7.49
N LYS A 122 -10.93 -5.80 7.58
CA LYS A 122 -11.68 -5.08 6.54
C LYS A 122 -11.14 -3.65 6.43
N SER A 123 -10.80 -3.23 5.21
CA SER A 123 -10.40 -1.84 4.97
C SER A 123 -11.61 -0.91 5.03
N PRO A 124 -11.40 0.40 5.25
CA PRO A 124 -12.42 1.40 4.91
C PRO A 124 -12.87 1.23 3.45
N ASP A 125 -14.11 1.61 3.16
CA ASP A 125 -14.61 1.63 1.80
C ASP A 125 -13.77 2.61 0.96
N LEU A 126 -13.25 2.12 -0.17
CA LEU A 126 -12.32 2.85 -1.02
C LEU A 126 -12.47 2.44 -2.49
N TRP A 127 -11.96 3.28 -3.38
CA TRP A 127 -11.77 2.95 -4.79
C TRP A 127 -10.32 2.60 -5.07
N VAL A 128 -10.07 1.82 -6.12
CA VAL A 128 -8.74 1.43 -6.56
C VAL A 128 -8.48 2.02 -7.93
N ALA A 129 -7.51 2.94 -8.02
CA ALA A 129 -7.03 3.52 -9.27
C ALA A 129 -5.90 2.67 -9.86
N VAL A 130 -5.99 2.43 -11.16
CA VAL A 130 -5.01 1.67 -11.93
C VAL A 130 -3.95 2.61 -12.48
N TYR A 131 -2.71 2.48 -12.00
CA TYR A 131 -1.57 3.23 -12.52
C TYR A 131 -0.90 2.43 -13.65
N PRO A 132 -0.83 2.97 -14.89
CA PRO A 132 -0.40 2.19 -16.06
C PRO A 132 1.10 1.90 -16.10
N GLY A 133 1.91 2.66 -15.36
CA GLY A 133 3.37 2.55 -15.37
C GLY A 133 3.96 1.82 -14.16
N LYS A 134 5.26 2.02 -13.95
CA LYS A 134 5.97 1.62 -12.72
C LYS A 134 6.08 2.81 -11.77
N MET A 135 5.74 2.60 -10.52
CA MET A 135 5.88 3.63 -9.50
C MET A 135 7.37 3.80 -9.14
N PRO A 136 7.82 5.04 -8.87
CA PRO A 136 9.19 5.28 -8.42
C PRO A 136 9.42 4.73 -7.01
N GLY A 137 10.68 4.46 -6.65
CA GLY A 137 11.07 4.06 -5.30
C GLY A 137 10.77 2.59 -4.93
N GLY A 138 10.41 1.75 -5.91
CA GLY A 138 10.18 0.31 -5.68
C GLY A 138 8.86 -0.03 -5.00
N VAL A 139 8.05 0.97 -4.69
CA VAL A 139 6.66 0.82 -4.23
C VAL A 139 5.80 0.39 -5.42
N ARG A 140 4.73 -0.38 -5.19
CA ARG A 140 3.80 -0.81 -6.26
C ARG A 140 2.35 -0.36 -6.04
N ALA A 141 2.08 0.23 -4.88
CA ALA A 141 0.79 0.80 -4.54
C ALA A 141 0.92 1.87 -3.44
N LEU A 142 0.04 2.87 -3.48
CA LEU A 142 -0.07 3.96 -2.52
C LEU A 142 -1.46 3.89 -1.87
N ALA A 143 -1.49 3.56 -0.58
CA ALA A 143 -2.70 3.55 0.22
C ALA A 143 -2.97 4.96 0.78
N PRO A 144 -4.24 5.41 0.82
CA PRO A 144 -4.60 6.70 1.42
C PRO A 144 -4.37 6.67 2.95
N PRO A 145 -4.19 7.83 3.61
CA PRO A 145 -3.84 7.90 5.04
C PRO A 145 -4.85 7.22 5.96
N ILE A 146 -6.12 7.16 5.55
CA ILE A 146 -7.18 6.49 6.31
C ILE A 146 -6.94 4.99 6.46
N VAL A 147 -6.18 4.36 5.55
CA VAL A 147 -5.74 2.97 5.73
C VAL A 147 -4.77 2.88 6.89
N GLY A 148 -3.80 3.79 7.00
CA GLY A 148 -2.87 3.82 8.14
C GLY A 148 -3.51 4.17 9.49
N ALA A 149 -4.65 4.86 9.49
CA ALA A 149 -5.37 5.19 10.73
C ALA A 149 -6.07 3.98 11.37
N VAL A 150 -6.26 2.89 10.62
CA VAL A 150 -6.80 1.62 11.12
C VAL A 150 -5.64 0.79 11.68
N GLU A 151 -5.01 1.25 12.76
CA GLU A 151 -4.05 0.40 13.48
C GLU A 151 -4.81 -0.71 14.24
N PRO A 152 -4.34 -1.96 14.19
CA PRO A 152 -4.91 -3.02 15.03
C PRO A 152 -4.74 -2.65 16.50
N SER A 153 -5.82 -2.82 17.27
CA SER A 153 -5.95 -2.53 18.70
C SER A 153 -5.01 -3.35 19.61
N SER A 154 -3.70 -3.27 19.42
CA SER A 154 -2.71 -4.03 20.21
C SER A 154 -1.78 -3.17 21.07
N THR A 155 -1.87 -1.83 21.07
CA THR A 155 -1.02 -0.98 21.93
C THR A 155 -1.73 0.23 22.56
N ARG A 156 -2.99 0.09 22.99
CA ARG A 156 -3.57 1.00 24.01
C ARG A 156 -4.12 0.16 25.16
N GLY A 157 -3.32 0.02 26.21
CA GLY A 157 -3.80 -0.55 27.47
C GLY A 157 -2.87 -1.51 28.22
N ARG A 158 -1.54 -1.33 28.22
CA ARG A 158 -0.77 -1.75 29.41
C ARG A 158 -0.89 -0.65 30.46
N ALA A 159 -2.11 -0.47 30.97
CA ALA A 159 -2.32 0.28 32.20
C ALA A 159 -1.61 -0.51 33.31
N LYS A 160 -0.75 0.16 34.07
CA LYS A 160 -0.17 -0.34 35.31
C LYS A 160 -1.30 -0.87 36.20
N LEU A 161 -1.42 -2.18 36.35
CA LEU A 161 -1.88 -2.74 37.61
C LEU A 161 -0.69 -2.62 38.56
N SER A 162 -0.71 -1.55 39.35
CA SER A 162 0.06 -1.51 40.59
C SER A 162 -0.79 -2.27 41.60
N ILE A 163 -0.23 -3.38 42.10
CA ILE A 163 -0.73 -4.09 43.28
C ILE A 163 -0.39 -3.25 44.50
#